data_AF-A0A534BYS7-F1
#
_entry.id   AF-A0A534BYS7-F1
#
_cell.length_a   1.000
_cell.length_b   1.000
_cell.length_c   1.000
_cell.angle_alpha   90.00
_cell.angle_beta   90.00
_cell.angle_gamma   90.00
#
_symmetry.space_group_name_H-M   'P 1'
#
loop_
_entity.id
_entity.type
_entity.pdbx_description
1 polymer ?
#
loop_
_entity_poly.entity_id
_entity_poly.type
_entity_poly.pdbx_seq_one_letter_code
_entity_poly.pdbx_strand_id
1 'polypeptide(L)' 'MTAYHAIAWCGDVRNRTVLVPGAAGSVGQYAVQLAKRNGARVIASVSSEAKAARARVAGADEVVNYRSEKVGPRV' A
#
# COMPACT_ATOMS: atom_id res chain seq x y z
N MET A 1 -0.91 12.34 10.75
CA MET A 1 -2.36 12.53 10.54
C MET A 1 -2.85 12.01 9.20
N THR A 2 -2.31 12.43 8.04
CA THR A 2 -2.85 12.08 6.71
C THR A 2 -3.07 10.59 6.47
N ALA A 3 -2.05 9.74 6.66
CA ALA A 3 -2.20 8.30 6.46
C ALA A 3 -3.24 7.67 7.38
N TYR A 4 -3.30 8.12 8.64
CA TYR A 4 -4.25 7.63 9.62
C TYR A 4 -5.69 7.99 9.25
N HIS A 5 -5.95 9.25 8.88
CA HIS A 5 -7.28 9.67 8.43
C HIS A 5 -7.70 8.93 7.16
N ALA A 6 -6.79 8.73 6.20
CA ALA A 6 -7.09 8.00 4.97
C ALA A 6 -7.57 6.57 5.25
N ILE A 7 -6.87 5.82 6.11
CA ILE A 7 -7.28 4.46 6.48
C ILE A 7 -8.53 4.46 7.35
N ALA A 8 -8.66 5.40 8.29
CA ALA A 8 -9.83 5.50 9.16
C ALA A 8 -11.12 5.80 8.37
N TRP A 9 -11.05 6.64 7.34
CA TRP A 9 -12.20 6.95 6.48
C TRP A 9 -12.64 5.79 5.59
N CYS A 10 -11.78 4.81 5.32
CA CYS A 10 -12.18 3.58 4.62
C CYS A 10 -13.11 2.68 5.47
N GLY A 11 -13.29 2.95 6.77
CA GLY A 11 -14.04 2.10 7.67
C GLY A 11 -13.30 0.81 8.01
N ASP A 12 -14.03 -0.29 8.25
CA ASP A 12 -13.40 -1.59 8.49
C ASP A 12 -12.78 -2.14 7.19
N VAL A 13 -11.45 -2.26 7.21
CA VAL A 13 -10.64 -2.79 6.11
C VAL A 13 -10.20 -4.23 6.34
N ARG A 14 -10.62 -4.86 7.46
CA ARG A 14 -10.28 -6.24 7.76
C ARG A 14 -10.73 -7.17 6.65
N ASN A 15 -9.85 -8.08 6.22
CA ASN A 15 -10.07 -9.02 5.12
C ASN A 15 -10.41 -8.36 3.77
N ARG A 16 -10.22 -7.04 3.63
CA ARG A 16 -10.36 -6.32 2.36
C ARG A 16 -9.00 -6.08 1.73
N THR A 17 -9.01 -5.85 0.42
CA THR A 17 -7.82 -5.44 -0.32
C THR A 17 -7.76 -3.91 -0.38
N VAL A 18 -6.62 -3.33 -0.02
CA VAL A 18 -6.35 -1.90 -0.09
C VAL A 18 -5.19 -1.65 -1.05
N LEU A 19 -5.44 -0.88 -2.10
CA LEU A 19 -4.40 -0.35 -2.97
C LEU A 19 -3.81 0.90 -2.33
N VAL A 20 -2.47 0.94 -2.18
CA VAL A 20 -1.73 2.11 -1.71
C VAL A 20 -0.82 2.61 -2.84
N PRO A 21 -1.22 3.65 -3.58
CA PRO A 21 -0.38 4.27 -4.60
C PRO A 21 0.80 5.01 -3.99
N GLY A 22 1.97 4.91 -4.62
CA GLY A 22 3.17 5.58 -4.11
C GLY A 22 3.59 5.11 -2.72
N ALA A 23 3.39 3.83 -2.42
CA ALA A 23 3.56 3.24 -1.09
C ALA A 23 4.95 3.42 -0.46
N ALA A 24 5.98 3.74 -1.26
CA ALA A 24 7.33 4.03 -0.78
C ALA A 24 7.52 5.51 -0.34
N GLY A 25 6.54 6.38 -0.54
CA GLY A 25 6.57 7.76 -0.04
C GLY A 25 6.40 7.84 1.48
N SER A 26 6.65 9.00 2.07
CA SER A 26 6.51 9.21 3.52
C SER A 26 5.12 8.83 4.04
N VAL A 27 4.05 9.31 3.40
CA VAL A 27 2.66 9.00 3.78
C VAL A 27 2.30 7.56 3.43
N GLY A 28 2.68 7.09 2.24
CA GLY A 28 2.36 5.74 1.76
C GLY A 28 2.89 4.63 2.67
N GLN A 29 4.11 4.81 3.21
CA GLN A 29 4.70 3.83 4.14
C GLN A 29 3.87 3.66 5.40
N TYR A 30 3.36 4.76 5.97
CA TYR A 30 2.47 4.69 7.12
C TYR A 30 1.10 4.11 6.73
N ALA A 31 0.57 4.43 5.55
CA ALA A 31 -0.70 3.88 5.09
C ALA A 31 -0.65 2.36 4.93
N VAL A 32 0.45 1.81 4.37
CA VAL A 32 0.66 0.35 4.29
C VAL A 32 0.66 -0.27 5.69
N GLN A 33 1.46 0.26 6.61
CA GLN A 33 1.57 -0.29 7.97
C GLN A 33 0.22 -0.27 8.70
N LEU A 34 -0.51 0.84 8.61
CA LEU A 34 -1.82 0.99 9.25
C LEU A 34 -2.87 0.05 8.63
N ALA A 35 -2.92 -0.05 7.30
CA ALA A 35 -3.83 -0.96 6.62
C ALA A 35 -3.55 -2.43 6.99
N LYS A 36 -2.27 -2.83 6.99
CA LYS A 36 -1.84 -4.18 7.42
C LYS A 36 -2.20 -4.47 8.87
N ARG A 37 -1.92 -3.53 9.77
CA ARG A 37 -2.27 -3.66 11.19
C ARG A 37 -3.79 -3.79 11.41
N ASN A 38 -4.59 -3.19 10.53
CA ASN A 38 -6.04 -3.31 10.55
C ASN A 38 -6.58 -4.57 9.84
N GLY A 39 -5.70 -5.50 9.44
CA GLY A 39 -6.08 -6.78 8.86
C GLY A 39 -6.42 -6.74 7.37
N ALA A 40 -6.02 -5.68 6.66
CA ALA A 40 -6.16 -5.62 5.21
C ALA A 40 -5.06 -6.43 4.51
N ARG A 41 -5.37 -6.90 3.29
CA ARG A 41 -4.37 -7.24 2.28
C ARG A 41 -3.99 -5.96 1.54
N VAL A 42 -2.70 -5.67 1.44
CA VAL A 42 -2.20 -4.40 0.87
C VAL A 42 -1.45 -4.65 -0.42
N ILE A 43 -1.90 -3.98 -1.47
CA ILE A 43 -1.23 -3.91 -2.77
C ILE A 43 -0.59 -2.53 -2.88
N ALA A 44 0.73 -2.48 -3.00
CA ALA A 44 1.48 -1.25 -3.14
C ALA A 44 1.81 -0.97 -4.61
N SER A 45 1.67 0.27 -5.08
CA SER A 45 2.24 0.68 -6.36
C SER A 45 3.47 1.58 -6.17
N VAL A 46 4.54 1.32 -6.92
CA VAL A 46 5.83 2.00 -6.80
C VAL A 46 6.49 2.20 -8.16
N SER A 47 7.55 3.02 -8.20
CA SER A 47 8.22 3.44 -9.43
C SER A 47 9.62 2.85 -9.64
N SER A 48 10.09 1.96 -8.75
CA SER A 48 11.42 1.34 -8.82
C SER A 48 11.53 0.18 -7.82
N GLU A 49 12.51 -0.70 -8.03
CA GLU A 49 12.79 -1.83 -7.12
C GLU A 49 13.23 -1.38 -5.72
N ALA A 50 14.05 -0.33 -5.62
CA ALA A 50 14.43 0.22 -4.31
C ALA A 50 13.20 0.69 -3.50
N LYS A 51 12.21 1.28 -4.19
CA LYS A 51 10.92 1.64 -3.59
C LYS A 51 10.07 0.41 -3.28
N ALA A 52 10.15 -0.63 -4.12
CA ALA A 52 9.45 -1.89 -3.88
C ALA A 52 9.94 -2.57 -2.60
N ALA A 53 11.26 -2.65 -2.40
CA ALA A 53 11.86 -3.15 -1.16
C ALA A 53 11.32 -2.41 0.07
N ARG A 54 11.26 -1.06 0.02
CA ARG A 54 10.68 -0.26 1.11
C ARG A 54 9.20 -0.55 1.33
N ALA A 55 8.40 -0.74 0.28
CA ALA A 55 6.99 -1.09 0.41
C ALA A 55 6.79 -2.49 1.05
N ARG A 56 7.63 -3.47 0.68
CA ARG A 56 7.62 -4.81 1.29
C ARG A 56 7.98 -4.77 2.77
N VAL A 57 9.03 -4.02 3.14
CA VAL A 57 9.43 -3.84 4.55
C VAL A 57 8.33 -3.17 5.37
N ALA A 58 7.57 -2.24 4.78
CA ALA A 58 6.41 -1.64 5.43
C ALA A 58 5.22 -2.60 5.61
N GLY A 59 5.26 -3.79 4.99
CA GLY A 59 4.27 -4.85 5.15
C GLY A 59 3.36 -5.06 3.94
N ALA A 60 3.62 -4.45 2.78
CA ALA A 60 2.81 -4.70 1.58
C ALA A 60 2.88 -6.17 1.17
N ASP A 61 1.72 -6.80 0.94
CA ASP A 61 1.64 -8.21 0.51
C ASP A 61 2.06 -8.35 -0.95
N GLU A 62 1.66 -7.39 -1.77
CA GLU A 62 2.06 -7.30 -3.17
C GLU A 62 2.58 -5.93 -3.51
N VAL A 63 3.52 -5.90 -4.44
CA VAL A 63 4.09 -4.67 -4.95
C VAL A 63 4.10 -4.70 -6.47
N VAL A 64 3.48 -3.67 -7.05
CA VAL A 64 3.38 -3.44 -8.47
C VAL A 64 4.30 -2.30 -8.86
N ASN A 65 5.28 -2.58 -9.72
CA ASN A 65 6.08 -1.52 -10.31
C ASN A 65 5.35 -0.98 -11.54
N TYR A 66 4.65 0.14 -11.38
CA TYR A 66 3.77 0.67 -12.42
C TYR A 66 4.51 1.15 -13.67
N ARG A 67 5.85 1.22 -13.64
CA ARG A 67 6.68 1.52 -14.80
C ARG A 67 6.92 0.30 -15.69
N SER A 68 6.81 -0.91 -15.15
CA SER A 68 7.04 -2.17 -15.86
C SER A 68 5.77 -2.97 -16.12
N GLU A 69 4.72 -2.78 -15.31
CA GLU A 69 3.45 -3.51 -15.46
C GLU A 69 2.24 -2.59 -15.17
N LYS A 70 1.05 -2.97 -15.66
CA LYS A 70 -0.19 -2.21 -15.44
C LYS A 70 -0.77 -2.52 -14.04
N VAL A 71 -1.19 -1.48 -13.32
CA VAL A 71 -1.80 -1.61 -11.98
C VAL A 71 -3.22 -2.19 -12.04
N GLY A 72 -4.03 -1.79 -13.04
CA GLY A 72 -5.45 -2.15 -13.12
C GLY A 72 -5.75 -3.66 -13.01
N PRO A 73 -5.07 -4.54 -13.76
CA PRO A 73 -5.30 -5.99 -13.67
C PRO A 73 -4.94 -6.64 -12.33
N ARG A 74 -4.30 -5.91 -11.41
CA ARG A 74 -3.82 -6.41 -10.12
C ARG A 74 -4.74 -6.04 -8.95
N VAL A 75 -5.72 -5.15 -9.16
CA VAL A 75 -6.50 -4.50 -8.08
C VAL A 75 -8.00 -4.69 -8.24
#